data_AF-A0A968W5S9-F1
#
_entry.id   AF-A0A968W5S9-F1
#
_cell.length_a   1.000
_cell.length_b   1.000
_cell.length_c   1.000
_cell.angle_alpha   90.00
_cell.angle_beta   90.00
_cell.angle_gamma   90.00
#
_symmetry.space_group_name_H-M   'P 1'
#
loop_
_entity.id
_entity.type
_entity.pdbx_description
1 polymer ?
#
loop_
_entity_poly.entity_id
_entity_poly.type
_entity_poly.pdbx_seq_one_letter_code
_entity_poly.pdbx_strand_id
1 'polypeptide(L)'
;MSVSSPSTPDAQLDLRGTPCPINFVRTKIRLQQMSPGALLEVWLDPGEPIEQVPDSLTMAGYQIEQISDCSGYFSLLVRRPLNDS
;
A
#
# COMPACT_ATOMS: atom_id res chain seq x y z
N MET A 1 -17.86 16.21 -14.24
CA MET A 1 -17.31 15.58 -13.02
C MET A 1 -16.24 14.63 -13.48
N SER A 2 -14.96 15.01 -13.37
CA SER A 2 -13.85 14.16 -13.77
C SER A 2 -13.72 13.05 -12.75
N VAL A 3 -14.25 11.88 -13.07
CA VAL A 3 -13.94 10.65 -12.34
C VAL A 3 -12.48 10.34 -12.61
N SER A 4 -11.62 10.71 -11.67
CA SER A 4 -10.24 10.26 -11.62
C SER A 4 -10.26 8.75 -11.73
N SER A 5 -9.77 8.22 -12.85
CA SER A 5 -9.77 6.79 -13.14
C SER A 5 -9.17 6.04 -11.94
N PRO A 6 -9.83 5.01 -11.38
CA PRO A 6 -9.20 4.19 -10.37
C PRO A 6 -8.01 3.51 -11.05
N SER A 7 -6.80 3.89 -10.66
CA SER A 7 -5.59 3.22 -11.09
C SER A 7 -5.76 1.74 -10.71
N THR A 8 -5.94 0.87 -11.71
CA THR A 8 -6.13 -0.56 -11.48
C THR A 8 -4.86 -1.11 -10.84
N PRO A 9 -4.92 -1.71 -9.63
CA PRO A 9 -3.75 -2.26 -9.00
C PRO A 9 -3.24 -3.48 -9.77
N ASP A 10 -1.92 -3.58 -9.95
CA ASP A 10 -1.25 -4.73 -10.56
C ASP A 10 -1.23 -5.94 -9.63
N ALA A 11 -1.30 -5.69 -8.31
CA ALA A 11 -1.39 -6.72 -7.30
C ALA A 11 -2.20 -6.24 -6.09
N GLN A 12 -2.74 -7.19 -5.34
CA GLN A 12 -3.44 -6.95 -4.07
C GLN A 12 -2.78 -7.76 -2.95
N LEU A 13 -2.77 -7.21 -1.74
CA LEU A 13 -2.20 -7.82 -0.54
C LEU A 13 -3.09 -7.58 0.66
N ASP A 14 -3.76 -8.63 1.13
CA ASP A 14 -4.56 -8.58 2.36
C ASP A 14 -3.69 -8.79 3.59
N LEU A 15 -3.64 -7.78 4.46
CA LEU A 15 -2.91 -7.78 5.73
C LEU A 15 -3.82 -7.50 6.92
N ARG A 16 -5.14 -7.64 6.75
CA ARG A 16 -6.09 -7.59 7.87
C ARG A 16 -5.78 -8.73 8.85
N GLY A 17 -5.89 -8.45 10.14
CA GLY A 17 -5.46 -9.30 11.25
C GLY A 17 -3.94 -9.48 11.38
N THR A 18 -3.11 -8.82 10.55
CA THR A 18 -1.65 -8.95 10.64
C THR A 18 -1.07 -7.93 11.63
N PRO A 19 -0.40 -8.38 12.71
CA PRO A 19 0.14 -7.46 13.71
C PRO A 19 1.32 -6.64 13.18
N CYS A 20 1.50 -5.42 13.69
CA CYS A 20 2.70 -4.62 13.46
C CYS A 20 3.94 -5.31 14.08
N PRO A 21 5.14 -5.21 13.48
CA PRO A 21 5.45 -4.53 12.21
C PRO A 21 5.34 -5.46 10.98
N ILE A 22 4.71 -6.64 11.11
CA ILE A 22 4.68 -7.64 10.04
C ILE A 22 3.94 -7.12 8.80
N ASN A 23 2.91 -6.29 8.99
CA ASN A 23 2.17 -5.65 7.89
C ASN A 23 3.08 -4.82 6.98
N PHE A 24 3.92 -3.96 7.55
CA PHE A 24 4.89 -3.15 6.82
C PHE A 24 5.93 -4.02 6.12
N VAL A 25 6.50 -5.00 6.82
CA VAL A 25 7.53 -5.90 6.26
C VAL A 25 6.98 -6.66 5.05
N ARG A 26 5.79 -7.24 5.15
CA ARG A 26 5.15 -7.98 4.05
C ARG A 26 4.82 -7.05 2.87
N THR A 27 4.35 -5.84 3.14
CA THR A 27 4.09 -4.84 2.10
C THR A 27 5.36 -4.48 1.34
N LYS A 28 6.45 -4.19 2.05
CA LYS A 28 7.75 -3.86 1.45
C LYS A 28 8.31 -5.01 0.63
N ILE A 29 8.30 -6.23 1.15
CA ILE A 29 8.76 -7.42 0.40
C ILE A 29 7.94 -7.60 -0.87
N ARG A 30 6.61 -7.44 -0.79
CA ARG A 30 5.74 -7.56 -1.97
C ARG A 30 6.07 -6.50 -3.02
N LEU A 31 6.25 -5.25 -2.61
CA LEU A 31 6.70 -4.17 -3.50
C LEU A 31 8.05 -4.48 -4.15
N GLN A 32 9.02 -4.99 -3.39
CA GLN A 32 10.34 -5.39 -3.89
C GLN A 32 10.29 -6.57 -4.88
N GLN A 33 9.21 -7.34 -4.91
CA GLN A 33 9.01 -8.43 -5.88
C GLN A 33 8.25 -7.98 -7.15
N MET A 34 7.63 -6.80 -7.15
CA MET A 34 6.81 -6.30 -8.28
C MET A 34 7.65 -5.53 -9.31
N SER A 35 7.18 -5.35 -10.54
CA SER A 35 7.95 -4.54 -11.51
C SER A 35 8.04 -3.06 -11.08
N PRO A 36 9.16 -2.35 -11.36
CA PRO A 36 9.25 -0.91 -11.14
C PRO A 36 8.07 -0.18 -11.77
N GLY A 37 7.46 0.75 -11.03
CA GLY A 37 6.26 1.47 -11.48
C GLY A 37 4.93 0.74 -11.25
N ALA A 38 4.95 -0.53 -10.83
CA ALA A 38 3.73 -1.28 -10.53
C ALA A 38 3.01 -0.75 -9.28
N LEU A 39 1.70 -0.91 -9.27
CA LEU A 39 0.79 -0.45 -8.23
C LEU A 39 0.31 -1.63 -7.37
N LEU A 40 0.54 -1.55 -6.06
CA LEU A 40 0.08 -2.52 -5.09
C LEU A 40 -1.08 -1.94 -4.28
N GLU A 41 -2.18 -2.70 -4.17
CA GLU A 41 -3.24 -2.43 -3.21
C GLU A 41 -3.01 -3.25 -1.94
N VAL A 42 -3.06 -2.61 -0.78
CA VAL A 42 -2.85 -3.24 0.53
C VAL A 42 -4.07 -3.01 1.39
N TRP A 43 -4.65 -4.07 1.96
CA TRP A 43 -5.77 -3.96 2.88
C TRP A 43 -5.30 -4.07 4.32
N LEU A 44 -5.65 -3.08 5.14
CA LEU A 44 -5.21 -2.92 6.52
C LEU A 44 -6.40 -2.76 7.44
N ASP A 45 -6.25 -3.20 8.69
CA ASP A 45 -7.27 -2.93 9.71
C ASP A 45 -7.28 -1.44 10.09
N PRO A 46 -8.44 -0.93 10.54
CA PRO A 46 -8.51 0.39 11.16
C PRO A 46 -7.63 0.48 12.41
N GLY A 47 -7.12 1.68 12.70
CA GLY A 47 -6.29 1.98 13.86
C GLY A 47 -4.81 2.09 13.52
N GLU A 48 -3.94 1.52 14.35
CA GLU A 48 -2.48 1.64 14.21
C GLU A 48 -1.92 1.24 12.83
N PRO A 49 -2.40 0.16 12.16
CA PRO A 49 -1.85 -0.26 10.86
C PRO A 49 -1.94 0.81 9.78
N ILE A 50 -3.09 1.48 9.65
CA ILE A 50 -3.29 2.48 8.61
C ILE A 50 -2.57 3.80 8.93
N GLU A 51 -2.26 4.08 10.19
CA GLU A 51 -1.46 5.25 10.58
C GLU A 51 0.03 5.00 10.34
N GLN A 52 0.54 3.84 10.75
CA GLN A 52 1.98 3.55 10.74
C GLN A 52 2.51 3.10 9.37
N VAL A 53 1.73 2.31 8.61
CA VAL A 53 2.21 1.69 7.35
C VAL A 53 2.45 2.74 6.25
N PRO A 54 1.52 3.67 5.96
CA PRO A 54 1.75 4.71 4.95
C PRO A 54 2.95 5.59 5.27
N ASP A 55 3.12 5.98 6.53
CA ASP A 55 4.25 6.79 7.00
C ASP A 55 5.57 6.02 6.81
N SER A 56 5.62 4.76 7.24
CA SER A 56 6.81 3.90 7.09
C SER A 56 7.17 3.67 5.63
N LEU A 57 6.17 3.52 4.74
CA LEU A 57 6.38 3.37 3.30
C LEU A 57 6.91 4.66 2.67
N THR A 58 6.35 5.79 3.04
CA THR A 58 6.79 7.11 2.57
C THR A 58 8.22 7.40 3.02
N MET A 59 8.56 7.10 4.29
CA MET A 59 9.93 7.20 4.81
C MET A 59 10.91 6.25 4.10
N ALA A 60 10.44 5.10 3.64
CA ALA A 60 11.24 4.15 2.86
C ALA A 60 11.37 4.54 1.38
N GLY A 61 10.76 5.65 0.94
CA GLY A 61 10.82 6.16 -0.43
C GLY A 61 9.77 5.60 -1.39
N TYR A 62 8.72 4.95 -0.87
CA TYR A 62 7.58 4.52 -1.69
C TYR A 62 6.53 5.64 -1.80
N GLN A 63 5.82 5.67 -2.91
CA GLN A 63 4.78 6.66 -3.16
C GLN A 63 3.40 6.09 -2.84
N ILE A 64 2.67 6.73 -1.93
CA ILE A 64 1.27 6.44 -1.69
C ILE A 64 0.43 7.18 -2.72
N GLU A 65 -0.33 6.43 -3.51
CA GLU A 65 -1.21 6.95 -4.57
C GLU A 65 -2.60 7.28 -4.04
N GLN A 66 -3.13 6.44 -3.15
CA GLN A 66 -4.47 6.60 -2.61
C GLN A 66 -4.63 5.87 -1.28
N ILE A 67 -5.47 6.42 -0.41
CA ILE A 67 -6.00 5.74 0.76
C ILE A 67 -7.52 5.81 0.67
N SER A 68 -8.18 4.66 0.78
CA SER A 68 -9.63 4.55 0.74
C SER A 68 -10.12 3.87 2.01
N ASP A 69 -11.05 4.52 2.71
CA ASP A 69 -11.80 3.90 3.79
C ASP A 69 -12.84 2.96 3.17
N CYS A 70 -12.72 1.66 3.46
CA CYS A 70 -13.76 0.69 3.18
C CYS A 70 -14.44 0.35 4.51
N SER A 71 -15.76 0.10 4.49
CA SER A 71 -16.50 -0.18 5.72
C SER A 71 -15.97 -1.46 6.41
N GLY A 72 -15.08 -1.29 7.39
CA GLY A 72 -14.40 -2.36 8.12
C GLY A 72 -12.90 -2.57 7.83
N TYR A 73 -12.31 -1.89 6.86
CA TYR A 73 -10.86 -1.97 6.56
C TYR A 73 -10.40 -0.79 5.68
N PHE A 74 -9.11 -0.50 5.64
CA PHE A 74 -8.55 0.52 4.74
C PHE A 74 -7.87 -0.13 3.55
N SER A 75 -8.07 0.43 2.37
CA SER A 75 -7.32 0.09 1.16
C SER A 75 -6.28 1.17 0.86
N LEU A 76 -5.02 0.78 0.80
CA LEU A 76 -3.86 1.60 0.53
C LEU A 76 -3.29 1.25 -0.84
N LEU A 77 -3.31 2.19 -1.78
CA LEU A 77 -2.61 2.06 -3.07
C LEU A 77 -1.20 2.66 -2.94
N VAL A 78 -0.19 1.83 -3.16
CA VAL A 78 1.23 2.21 -3.09
C VAL A 78 1.94 1.80 -4.38
N ARG A 79 2.66 2.75 -4.99
CA ARG A 79 3.42 2.53 -6.21
C ARG A 79 4.88 2.19 -5.89
N ARG A 80 5.40 1.15 -6.54
CA ARG A 80 6.83 0.85 -6.51
C ARG A 80 7.58 1.95 -7.29
N PRO A 81 8.59 2.61 -6.70
CA PRO A 81 9.40 3.60 -7.41
C PRO A 81 10.12 2.97 -8.62
N LEU A 82 10.36 3.79 -9.66
CA LEU A 82 11.04 3.37 -10.88
C LEU A 82 12.56 3.23 -10.70
N ASN A 83 13.12 3.88 -9.68
CA ASN A 83 14.55 3.91 -9.40
C ASN A 83 14.95 2.74 -8.48
N ASP A 84 15.39 1.64 -9.08
CA ASP A 84 16.09 0.53 -8.41
C ASP A 84 17.60 0.59 -8.74
N SER A 85 18.19 1.80 -8.67
CA SER A 85 19.60 2.05 -9.04
C SER A 85 20.52 1.98 -7.83
#